data_AF-A0A9E0UKJ5-F1
#
_entry.id   AF-A0A9E0UKJ5-F1
#
_cell.length_a   1.000
_cell.length_b   1.000
_cell.length_c   1.000
_cell.angle_alpha   90.00
_cell.angle_beta   90.00
_cell.angle_gamma   90.00
#
_symmetry.space_group_name_H-M   'P 1'
#
loop_
_entity.id
_entity.type
_entity.pdbx_description
1 polymer ?
#
loop_
_entity_poly.entity_id
_entity_poly.type
_entity_poly.pdbx_seq_one_letter_code
_entity_poly.pdbx_strand_id
1 'polypeptide(L)' 'MTRLDVINGLRARRPLVVIAGSGGTADALARWHRGGEPLPGTQFDAAERDLIEVLDLDRATRELPGLLLRTFAV' A
#
# COMPACT_ATOMS: atom_id res chain seq x y z
N MET A 1 -3.09 -10.11 4.17
CA MET A 1 -3.94 -8.90 4.05
C MET A 1 -4.98 -9.13 2.98
N THR A 2 -6.24 -8.89 3.29
CA THR A 2 -7.35 -9.00 2.34
C THR A 2 -7.66 -7.64 1.70
N ARG A 3 -8.43 -7.64 0.61
CA ARG A 3 -8.94 -6.41 0.00
C ARG A 3 -9.77 -5.57 1.00
N LEU A 4 -10.51 -6.24 1.89
CA LEU A 4 -11.33 -5.56 2.88
C LEU A 4 -10.49 -4.83 3.94
N ASP A 5 -9.36 -5.43 4.36
CA ASP A 5 -8.42 -4.79 5.29
C ASP A 5 -7.85 -3.49 4.71
N VAL A 6 -7.50 -3.50 3.42
CA VAL A 6 -7.00 -2.30 2.71
C VAL A 6 -8.06 -1.21 2.69
N ILE A 7 -9.27 -1.54 2.25
CA ILE A 7 -10.38 -0.57 2.16
C ILE A 7 -10.65 0.04 3.53
N ASN A 8 -10.79 -0.78 4.57
CA ASN A 8 -11.08 -0.31 5.91
C ASN A 8 -9.92 0.54 6.48
N GLY A 9 -8.67 0.15 6.22
CA GLY A 9 -7.49 0.92 6.64
C GLY A 9 -7.42 2.31 6.01
N LEU A 10 -7.56 2.38 4.69
CA LEU A 10 -7.52 3.65 3.95
C LEU A 10 -8.68 4.57 4.32
N ARG A 11 -9.90 4.02 4.44
CA ARG A 11 -11.08 4.78 4.90
C ARG A 11 -10.91 5.33 6.32
N ALA A 12 -10.17 4.61 7.16
CA ALA A 12 -9.78 5.06 8.50
C ALA A 12 -8.54 5.98 8.51
N ARG A 13 -8.08 6.45 7.35
CA ARG A 13 -6.89 7.31 7.17
C ARG A 13 -5.61 6.72 7.75
N ARG A 14 -5.47 5.38 7.76
CA ARG A 14 -4.29 4.70 8.28
C ARG A 14 -3.24 4.57 7.17
N PRO A 15 -1.97 4.95 7.41
CA PRO A 15 -0.89 4.71 6.47
C PRO A 15 -0.73 3.21 6.17
N LEU A 16 -0.44 2.88 4.91
CA LEU A 16 -0.28 1.51 4.44
C LEU A 16 1.05 1.35 3.72
N VAL A 17 1.85 0.37 4.14
CA VAL A 17 3.04 -0.06 3.40
C VAL A 17 2.69 -1.29 2.57
N VAL A 18 2.92 -1.22 1.27
CA VAL A 18 2.63 -2.28 0.31
C VAL A 18 3.95 -2.82 -0.24
N ILE A 19 4.19 -4.12 -0.04
CA ILE A 19 5.36 -4.79 -0.59
C ILE A 19 5.01 -5.34 -1.97
N ALA A 20 5.49 -4.70 -3.03
CA ALA A 20 5.28 -5.13 -4.41
C ALA A 20 6.14 -6.37 -4.72
N GLY A 21 5.57 -7.33 -5.43
CA GLY A 21 6.18 -8.64 -5.69
C GLY A 21 5.78 -9.71 -4.67
N SER A 22 4.94 -9.37 -3.66
CA SER A 22 4.42 -10.36 -2.71
C SER A 22 3.17 -11.11 -3.23
N GLY A 23 2.63 -10.72 -4.39
CA GLY A 23 1.45 -11.35 -4.99
C GLY A 23 0.10 -10.77 -4.55
N GLY A 24 -0.96 -11.21 -5.25
CA GLY A 24 -2.35 -10.98 -4.87
C GLY A 24 -2.76 -9.49 -4.79
N THR A 25 -3.37 -9.12 -3.67
CA THR A 25 -3.88 -7.76 -3.42
C THR A 25 -2.76 -6.71 -3.37
N ALA A 26 -1.58 -7.06 -2.86
CA ALA A 26 -0.47 -6.13 -2.73
C ALA A 26 0.04 -5.67 -4.10
N ASP A 27 0.22 -6.60 -5.05
CA ASP A 27 0.67 -6.26 -6.40
C ASP A 27 -0.39 -5.49 -7.18
N ALA A 28 -1.67 -5.83 -7.00
CA ALA A 28 -2.75 -5.06 -7.60
C ALA A 28 -2.78 -3.61 -7.07
N LEU A 29 -2.58 -3.42 -5.77
CA LEU A 29 -2.52 -2.11 -5.14
C LEU A 29 -1.26 -1.32 -5.55
N ALA A 30 -0.11 -1.98 -5.65
CA ALA A 30 1.13 -1.39 -6.14
C ALA A 30 1.01 -0.93 -7.60
N ARG A 31 0.37 -1.74 -8.46
CA ARG A 31 0.10 -1.36 -9.86
C ARG A 31 -0.81 -0.14 -9.94
N TRP A 32 -1.92 -0.14 -9.19
CA TRP A 32 -2.82 1.01 -9.13
C TRP A 32 -2.10 2.28 -8.64
N HIS A 33 -1.32 2.17 -7.56
CA HIS A 33 -0.53 3.28 -7.02
C HIS A 33 0.50 3.83 -8.02
N ARG A 34 0.98 3.01 -8.96
CA ARG A 34 1.88 3.41 -10.05
C ARG A 34 1.14 3.92 -11.31
N GLY A 35 -0.18 4.13 -11.24
CA GLY A 35 -1.00 4.66 -12.34
C GLY A 35 -1.66 3.57 -13.21
N GLY A 36 -1.60 2.32 -12.79
CA GLY A 36 -2.34 1.22 -13.42
C GLY A 36 -3.82 1.20 -13.03
N GLU A 37 -4.53 0.16 -13.49
CA GLU A 37 -5.95 -0.02 -13.20
C GLU A 37 -6.23 -0.20 -11.70
N PRO A 38 -7.37 0.31 -11.20
CA PRO A 38 -7.80 0.14 -9.81
C PRO A 38 -8.15 -1.31 -9.50
N LEU A 39 -8.15 -1.66 -8.21
CA LEU A 39 -8.67 -2.97 -7.80
C LEU A 39 -10.17 -3.06 -8.16
N PRO A 40 -10.65 -4.22 -8.63
CA PRO A 40 -12.05 -4.40 -8.95
C PRO A 40 -12.97 -4.02 -7.79
N GLY A 41 -13.98 -3.18 -8.06
CA GLY A 41 -14.95 -2.74 -7.07
C GLY A 41 -14.41 -1.75 -6.02
N THR A 42 -13.25 -1.12 -6.28
CA THR A 42 -12.70 -0.07 -5.41
C THR A 42 -12.62 1.26 -6.15
N GLN A 43 -13.00 2.33 -5.45
CA GLN A 43 -12.76 3.71 -5.86
C GLN A 43 -12.04 4.38 -4.70
N PHE A 44 -10.72 4.50 -4.86
CA PHE A 44 -9.88 5.26 -3.94
C PHE A 44 -9.66 6.66 -4.51
N ASP A 45 -9.72 7.67 -3.66
CA ASP A 45 -9.40 9.04 -4.03
C ASP A 45 -7.87 9.31 -3.96
N ALA A 46 -7.47 10.52 -4.32
CA ALA A 46 -6.07 10.92 -4.28
C ALA A 46 -5.49 10.93 -2.85
N ALA A 47 -6.30 11.31 -1.86
CA ALA A 47 -5.86 11.35 -0.47
C ALA A 47 -5.63 9.94 0.10
N GLU A 48 -6.43 8.96 -0.35
CA GLU A 48 -6.23 7.54 -0.03
C GLU A 48 -4.99 6.99 -0.74
N ARG A 49 -4.66 7.47 -1.94
CA ARG A 49 -3.42 7.11 -2.63
C ARG A 49 -2.18 7.63 -1.89
N ASP A 50 -2.22 8.85 -1.37
CA ASP A 50 -1.12 9.47 -0.62
C ASP A 50 -0.81 8.77 0.71
N LEU A 51 -1.72 7.92 1.20
CA LEU A 51 -1.49 7.09 2.40
C LEU A 51 -0.69 5.81 2.11
N ILE A 52 -0.40 5.51 0.84
CA ILE A 52 0.22 4.27 0.42
C ILE A 52 1.68 4.49 0.07
N GLU A 53 2.55 3.77 0.76
CA GLU A 53 3.96 3.65 0.41
C GLU A 53 4.22 2.28 -0.23
N VAL A 54 4.79 2.28 -1.44
CA VAL A 54 5.08 1.05 -2.19
C VAL A 54 6.57 0.76 -2.16
N LEU A 55 6.93 -0.44 -1.69
CA LEU A 55 8.30 -0.93 -1.62
C LEU A 55 8.43 -2.24 -2.40
N ASP A 56 9.40 -2.36 -3.29
CA ASP A 56 9.63 -3.62 -3.99
C ASP A 56 10.24 -4.68 -3.06
N LEU A 57 9.83 -5.94 -3.23
CA LEU A 57 10.20 -7.07 -2.35
C LEU A 57 11.71 -7.28 -2.26
N ASP A 58 12.43 -7.04 -3.35
CA ASP A 58 13.90 -7.11 -3.43
C ASP A 58 14.60 -6.06 -2.56
N ARG A 59 13.93 -4.92 -2.31
CA ARG A 59 14.42 -3.82 -1.47
C ARG A 59 13.87 -3.88 -0.04
N ALA A 60 12.77 -4.62 0.17
CA ALA A 60 12.04 -4.68 1.43
C ALA A 60 12.94 -5.00 2.62
N THR A 61 13.83 -5.99 2.52
CA THR A 61 14.68 -6.41 3.65
C THR A 61 15.59 -5.30 4.16
N ARG A 62 16.04 -4.38 3.31
CA ARG A 62 16.94 -3.29 3.69
C ARG A 62 16.21 -2.01 4.09
N GLU A 63 15.10 -1.73 3.43
CA GLU A 63 14.47 -0.41 3.52
C GLU A 63 13.22 -0.38 4.41
N LEU A 64 12.59 -1.53 4.63
CA LEU A 64 11.39 -1.64 5.46
C LEU A 64 11.62 -1.13 6.90
N PRO A 65 12.74 -1.43 7.60
CA PRO A 65 12.95 -0.90 8.95
C PRO A 65 12.94 0.63 8.99
N GLY A 66 13.63 1.28 8.04
CA GLY A 66 13.66 2.74 7.95
C GLY A 66 12.32 3.34 7.52
N LEU A 67 11.58 2.66 6.65
CA LEU A 67 10.25 3.07 6.24
C LEU A 67 9.26 2.99 7.41
N LEU A 68 9.25 1.89 8.16
CA LEU A 68 8.38 1.72 9.32
C LEU A 68 8.62 2.79 10.38
N LEU A 69 9.89 3.14 10.63
CA LEU A 69 10.25 4.23 11.53
C LEU A 69 9.75 5.60 11.05
N ARG A 70 9.72 5.88 9.75
CA ARG A 70 9.23 7.17 9.24
C ARG A 70 7.71 7.25 9.18
N THR A 71 7.07 6.15 8.81
CA THR A 71 5.63 6.10 8.56
C THR A 71 4.83 5.89 9.85
N PHE A 72 5.41 5.23 10.85
CA PHE A 72 4.71 4.83 12.07
C PHE A 72 5.41 5.24 13.37
N ALA A 73 6.48 6.04 13.34
CA ALA A 73 6.94 6.70 14.56
C ALA A 73 5.87 7.72 14.99
N VAL A 74 5.23 7.40 16.12
CA VAL A 74 4.29 8.25 16.86
C VAL A 74 5.00 8.73 18.11
#